data_AF-A0A239I1U8-F1
#
_entry.id   AF-A0A239I1U8-F1
#
_cell.length_a   1.000
_cell.length_b   1.000
_cell.length_c   1.000
_cell.angle_alpha   90.00
_cell.angle_beta   90.00
_cell.angle_gamma   90.00
#
_symmetry.space_group_name_H-M   'P 1'
#
loop_
_entity.id
_entity.type
_entity.pdbx_description
1 polymer ?
#
loop_
_entity_poly.entity_id
_entity_poly.type
_entity_poly.pdbx_seq_one_letter_code
_entity_poly.pdbx_strand_id
1 'polypeptide(L)'
;MPSPSKVANQADRSFGSQTSLSFPSGAFDQFSQSATRSQGTGKSKPVSKNSATNSIRNTKHSVQQRQGKTRDIREAEPLQVEINGRLIETRLREHQVWDVAARQWRTVGIYADGYAEASASNPNRKESIRDTQLLIRDAKGKNVIDLQAARRRMEQIIAHGGWTKLTVDQAQTVRAKRIEVLTKPIVPAKFEAYKSRYGLTEAALQRMNQTQRYQWLGKAATRGLGNEVGAQVRQLLTPQTAFVLLSLAALQASGAGTAALLINTGLGATQAKQIGQDLYEVHQATQSNNVYEMDQAAVKLTQVAGQLLILIGPTGMAKLLKVLPNASAIIGKKKQPSVEQQAPISLLSESAAGRVHQVPGFTKNPAIGKVFSQYMHIATVRLAPLVKAGKIDAKTLWGALTEARYQVIQGGPEFPGEHYFGADKFNYEWYVGSTSRTTILNNRRYHSFADRIFKLFPDETFWKENELRGTMYGKIHDENVELTSYKARRDPKTGALKSLEIESPTGKDVSLIAKHLDELMQAALSAPTNAIAIRYLAEMHWWLAQTCPNLRGSAAVSDAFVRTVAQARGIKLGEWKTAPDLEAIFSGMKTFVEAYPTFFKSPSSGK
;
A
#
# COMPACT_ATOMS: atom_id res chain seq x y z
N MET A 1 -2.66 83.36 5.12
CA MET A 1 -1.25 83.72 4.84
C MET A 1 -0.36 83.03 5.87
N PRO A 2 0.78 82.39 5.54
CA PRO A 2 1.23 81.92 4.22
C PRO A 2 1.36 80.38 4.13
N SER A 3 1.02 79.90 2.93
CA SER A 3 1.68 78.89 2.07
C SER A 3 2.22 77.56 2.62
N PRO A 4 1.74 76.40 2.10
CA PRO A 4 2.48 75.14 2.11
C PRO A 4 3.37 75.01 0.85
N SER A 5 4.62 74.62 1.05
CA SER A 5 5.60 74.33 -0.01
C SER A 5 5.36 72.97 -0.65
N LYS A 6 5.21 72.97 -1.99
CA LYS A 6 5.35 71.83 -2.90
C LYS A 6 6.80 71.70 -3.35
N VAL A 7 7.39 70.50 -3.34
CA VAL A 7 8.38 69.96 -4.31
C VAL A 7 8.36 68.42 -4.12
N ALA A 8 7.70 67.64 -4.98
CA ALA A 8 8.12 67.05 -6.27
C ALA A 8 8.81 65.67 -6.16
N ASN A 9 8.09 64.68 -6.71
CA ASN A 9 8.48 63.48 -7.44
C ASN A 9 9.97 63.07 -7.44
N GLN A 10 10.23 61.86 -6.93
CA GLN A 10 11.19 60.97 -7.54
C GLN A 10 10.61 59.56 -7.59
N ALA A 11 10.44 59.08 -8.83
CA ALA A 11 10.01 57.73 -9.16
C ALA A 11 11.25 56.84 -9.17
N ASP A 12 11.32 55.88 -8.25
CA ASP A 12 12.22 54.73 -8.39
C ASP A 12 11.40 53.50 -8.74
N ARG A 13 11.44 53.18 -10.04
CA ARG A 13 11.09 51.88 -10.61
C ARG A 13 12.27 50.94 -10.39
N SER A 14 12.26 50.15 -9.32
CA SER A 14 13.08 48.94 -9.27
C SER A 14 12.24 47.75 -9.76
N PHE A 15 12.43 47.40 -11.04
CA PHE A 15 12.02 46.14 -11.64
C PHE A 15 12.73 44.99 -10.93
N GLY A 16 12.06 44.37 -9.96
CA GLY A 16 12.44 43.06 -9.43
C GLY A 16 11.86 41.98 -10.34
N SER A 17 12.75 41.30 -11.06
CA SER A 17 12.44 40.21 -12.00
C SER A 17 11.54 39.15 -11.38
N GLN A 18 10.32 39.01 -11.92
CA GLN A 18 9.51 37.81 -11.74
C GLN A 18 10.21 36.65 -12.44
N THR A 19 10.95 35.83 -11.69
CA THR A 19 11.22 34.45 -12.11
C THR A 19 9.93 33.66 -11.92
N SER A 20 9.21 33.48 -13.02
CA SER A 20 8.10 32.54 -13.15
C SER A 20 8.58 31.13 -12.85
N LEU A 21 8.25 30.63 -11.66
CA LEU A 21 8.30 29.21 -11.36
C LEU A 21 7.13 28.55 -12.09
N SER A 22 7.40 28.03 -13.28
CA SER A 22 6.51 27.10 -13.99
C SER A 22 6.56 25.75 -13.25
N PHE A 23 5.40 25.30 -12.78
CA PHE A 23 5.23 23.98 -12.19
C PHE A 23 4.70 23.00 -13.25
N PRO A 24 5.12 21.72 -13.27
CA PRO A 24 4.55 20.73 -14.18
C PRO A 24 3.11 20.41 -13.75
N SER A 25 2.15 20.87 -14.54
CA SER A 25 0.73 20.52 -14.46
C SER A 25 0.49 19.19 -15.15
N GLY A 26 0.22 18.12 -14.39
CA GLY A 26 -0.05 16.81 -14.98
C GLY A 26 -0.48 15.78 -13.94
N ALA A 27 -1.61 16.01 -13.26
CA ALA A 27 -2.30 14.97 -12.48
C ALA A 27 -3.72 15.35 -12.01
N PHE A 28 -4.04 16.64 -11.82
CA PHE A 28 -5.29 17.05 -11.17
C PHE A 28 -6.33 17.73 -12.09
N ASP A 29 -6.01 17.99 -13.36
CA ASP A 29 -6.93 18.67 -14.29
C ASP A 29 -8.10 17.79 -14.78
N GLN A 30 -8.09 16.48 -14.49
CA GLN A 30 -9.19 15.58 -14.89
C GLN A 30 -10.50 15.81 -14.11
N PHE A 31 -10.48 16.53 -12.99
CA PHE A 31 -11.70 16.82 -12.22
C PHE A 31 -12.40 18.13 -12.60
N SER A 32 -11.75 19.04 -13.33
CA SER A 32 -12.31 20.37 -13.66
C SER A 32 -13.07 20.44 -15.00
N GLN A 33 -13.07 19.39 -15.83
CA GLN A 33 -13.63 19.44 -17.19
C GLN A 33 -14.99 18.78 -17.38
N SER A 34 -15.62 18.27 -16.31
CA SER A 34 -16.92 17.56 -16.42
C SER A 34 -18.16 18.44 -16.31
N ALA A 35 -18.02 19.76 -16.06
CA ALA A 35 -19.13 20.64 -15.73
C ALA A 35 -19.16 21.91 -16.57
N THR A 36 -19.21 21.80 -17.92
CA THR A 36 -19.79 22.85 -18.79
C THR A 36 -19.81 22.40 -20.25
N ARG A 37 -20.96 21.93 -20.76
CA ARG A 37 -21.35 22.21 -22.16
C ARG A 37 -22.82 21.87 -22.43
N SER A 38 -23.50 22.84 -23.05
CA SER A 38 -24.72 22.76 -23.85
C SER A 38 -25.99 23.38 -23.24
N GLN A 39 -26.05 24.72 -23.29
CA GLN A 39 -27.30 25.40 -23.67
C GLN A 39 -27.23 25.66 -25.18
N GLY A 40 -28.25 25.21 -25.91
CA GLY A 40 -28.42 25.40 -27.34
C GLY A 40 -29.91 25.41 -27.67
N THR A 41 -30.39 26.57 -28.08
CA THR A 41 -31.77 27.01 -28.31
C THR A 41 -32.54 26.25 -29.40
N GLY A 42 -33.87 26.13 -29.23
CA GLY A 42 -34.80 25.85 -30.33
C GLY A 42 -36.26 26.09 -29.93
N LYS A 43 -36.93 27.06 -30.57
CA LYS A 43 -38.32 27.51 -30.33
C LYS A 43 -39.37 26.72 -31.14
N SER A 44 -40.61 26.72 -30.62
CA SER A 44 -41.96 26.63 -31.28
C SER A 44 -42.37 25.31 -31.95
N LYS A 45 -43.63 24.83 -31.96
CA LYS A 45 -44.99 25.31 -31.58
C LYS A 45 -45.93 24.06 -31.41
N PRO A 46 -47.19 24.20 -30.96
CA PRO A 46 -48.03 23.14 -30.35
C PRO A 46 -49.00 22.46 -31.34
N VAL A 47 -49.57 21.28 -31.00
CA VAL A 47 -50.94 20.82 -31.35
C VAL A 47 -51.38 19.55 -30.57
N SER A 48 -52.58 19.65 -29.99
CA SER A 48 -53.68 18.73 -29.61
C SER A 48 -53.52 17.33 -28.93
N LYS A 49 -54.18 17.24 -27.75
CA LYS A 49 -55.20 16.27 -27.27
C LYS A 49 -55.30 14.88 -27.94
N ASN A 50 -55.11 13.80 -27.17
CA ASN A 50 -56.19 12.95 -26.58
C ASN A 50 -55.66 11.59 -26.06
N SER A 51 -56.39 11.07 -25.06
CA SER A 51 -56.61 9.66 -24.66
C SER A 51 -55.59 8.89 -23.80
N ALA A 52 -56.07 8.59 -22.58
CA ALA A 52 -56.20 7.26 -21.97
C ALA A 52 -54.94 6.44 -21.61
N THR A 53 -54.73 6.35 -20.28
CA THR A 53 -54.43 5.13 -19.50
C THR A 53 -53.82 3.94 -20.24
N ASN A 54 -52.54 3.68 -19.96
CA ASN A 54 -52.09 2.37 -19.49
C ASN A 54 -50.70 2.45 -18.86
N SER A 55 -50.59 1.92 -17.65
CA SER A 55 -49.33 1.84 -16.91
C SER A 55 -48.43 0.79 -17.54
N ILE A 56 -47.28 1.21 -18.05
CA ILE A 56 -46.19 0.29 -18.42
C ILE A 56 -44.94 0.73 -17.67
N ARG A 57 -44.53 -0.11 -16.71
CA ARG A 57 -43.23 -0.06 -16.04
C ARG A 57 -42.13 -0.11 -17.11
N ASN A 58 -41.44 1.01 -17.32
CA ASN A 58 -40.18 1.04 -18.04
C ASN A 58 -39.03 1.23 -17.05
N THR A 59 -38.55 0.11 -16.50
CA THR A 59 -37.22 0.01 -15.91
C THR A 59 -36.19 0.17 -17.02
N LYS A 60 -35.62 1.37 -17.15
CA LYS A 60 -34.39 1.59 -17.91
C LYS A 60 -33.24 0.91 -17.17
N HIS A 61 -32.90 -0.31 -17.58
CA HIS A 61 -31.61 -0.91 -17.24
C HIS A 61 -30.51 -0.16 -17.99
N SER A 62 -29.78 0.71 -17.28
CA SER A 62 -28.53 1.28 -17.76
C SER A 62 -27.46 0.18 -17.82
N VAL A 63 -26.79 0.12 -18.97
CA VAL A 63 -25.70 -0.78 -19.32
C VAL A 63 -24.57 -0.68 -18.30
N GLN A 64 -24.54 -1.60 -17.34
CA GLN A 64 -23.41 -1.87 -16.46
C GLN A 64 -22.24 -2.42 -17.28
N GLN A 65 -21.07 -1.80 -17.18
CA GLN A 65 -19.81 -2.43 -17.54
C GLN A 65 -19.58 -3.62 -16.59
N ARG A 66 -19.86 -4.82 -17.10
CA ARG A 66 -19.75 -6.10 -16.38
C ARG A 66 -18.28 -6.51 -16.27
N GLN A 67 -17.68 -6.34 -15.09
CA GLN A 67 -16.54 -7.18 -14.73
C GLN A 67 -17.04 -8.63 -14.60
N GLY A 68 -16.32 -9.57 -15.23
CA GLY A 68 -16.74 -10.96 -15.40
C GLY A 68 -16.94 -11.65 -14.06
N LYS A 69 -18.15 -12.15 -13.79
CA LYS A 69 -18.42 -13.04 -12.66
C LYS A 69 -17.53 -14.28 -12.81
N THR A 70 -16.86 -14.71 -11.73
CA THR A 70 -16.15 -15.99 -11.64
C THR A 70 -16.86 -16.90 -10.65
N ARG A 71 -16.75 -18.22 -10.83
CA ARG A 71 -17.24 -19.22 -9.84
C ARG A 71 -16.51 -20.55 -10.01
N ASP A 72 -16.38 -21.26 -8.89
CA ASP A 72 -16.01 -22.68 -8.84
C ASP A 72 -17.29 -23.50 -8.75
N ILE A 73 -17.47 -24.50 -9.61
CA ILE A 73 -18.81 -25.11 -9.80
C ILE A 73 -18.78 -26.63 -9.71
N ARG A 74 -17.69 -27.25 -10.14
CA ARG A 74 -17.66 -28.69 -10.37
C ARG A 74 -16.43 -29.30 -9.72
N GLU A 75 -16.67 -30.08 -8.66
CA GLU A 75 -15.73 -31.09 -8.19
C GLU A 75 -15.92 -32.33 -9.08
N ALA A 76 -14.85 -32.78 -9.72
CA ALA A 76 -14.86 -34.06 -10.41
C ALA A 76 -14.78 -35.21 -9.39
N GLU A 77 -15.23 -36.39 -9.81
CA GLU A 77 -14.94 -37.64 -9.09
C GLU A 77 -13.44 -37.72 -8.75
N PRO A 78 -13.08 -38.17 -7.54
CA PRO A 78 -11.68 -38.28 -7.13
C PRO A 78 -10.88 -39.06 -8.17
N LEU A 79 -9.76 -38.48 -8.59
CA LEU A 79 -8.76 -39.16 -9.38
C LEU A 79 -7.92 -40.01 -8.42
N GLN A 80 -8.00 -41.32 -8.60
CA GLN A 80 -7.22 -42.30 -7.87
C GLN A 80 -6.15 -42.88 -8.79
N VAL A 81 -4.89 -42.79 -8.38
CA VAL A 81 -3.76 -43.36 -9.12
C VAL A 81 -2.93 -44.20 -8.16
N GLU A 82 -2.69 -45.46 -8.51
CA GLU A 82 -1.82 -46.35 -7.75
C GLU A 82 -0.38 -46.27 -8.27
N ILE A 83 0.57 -45.97 -7.39
CA ILE A 83 2.00 -45.96 -7.71
C ILE A 83 2.76 -46.69 -6.62
N ASN A 84 3.53 -47.72 -7.00
CA ASN A 84 4.37 -48.49 -6.08
C ASN A 84 3.59 -49.00 -4.84
N GLY A 85 2.35 -49.46 -5.04
CA GLY A 85 1.46 -49.96 -3.97
C GLY A 85 0.85 -48.88 -3.08
N ARG A 86 0.97 -47.59 -3.43
CA ARG A 86 0.35 -46.46 -2.73
C ARG A 86 -0.77 -45.87 -3.57
N LEU A 87 -1.94 -45.67 -2.96
CA LEU A 87 -3.07 -45.03 -3.59
C LEU A 87 -3.01 -43.52 -3.35
N ILE A 88 -2.87 -42.74 -4.42
CA ILE A 88 -2.92 -41.27 -4.40
C ILE A 88 -4.30 -40.85 -4.88
N GLU A 89 -5.04 -40.15 -4.01
CA GLU A 89 -6.35 -39.58 -4.33
C GLU A 89 -6.27 -38.05 -4.42
N THR A 90 -6.63 -37.45 -5.55
CA THR A 90 -6.73 -35.99 -5.74
C THR A 90 -8.09 -35.62 -6.35
N ARG A 91 -8.57 -34.40 -6.10
CA ARG A 91 -9.81 -33.89 -6.70
C ARG A 91 -9.51 -32.79 -7.70
N LEU A 92 -10.19 -32.82 -8.83
CA LEU A 92 -10.11 -31.78 -9.84
C LEU A 92 -11.27 -30.79 -9.67
N ARG A 93 -10.96 -29.50 -9.66
CA ARG A 93 -11.90 -28.39 -9.57
C ARG A 93 -11.87 -27.53 -10.80
N GLU A 94 -13.05 -27.30 -11.35
CA GLU A 94 -13.24 -26.48 -12.54
C GLU A 94 -13.52 -25.01 -12.16
N HIS A 95 -12.67 -24.10 -12.65
CA HIS A 95 -12.85 -22.66 -12.47
C HIS A 95 -13.40 -22.06 -13.77
N GLN A 96 -14.58 -21.42 -13.68
CA GLN A 96 -15.26 -20.81 -14.82
C GLN A 96 -15.41 -19.29 -14.69
N VAL A 97 -15.40 -18.61 -15.83
CA VAL A 97 -15.71 -17.17 -15.97
C VAL A 97 -16.94 -17.02 -16.85
N TRP A 98 -17.82 -16.07 -16.52
CA TRP A 98 -19.00 -15.79 -17.33
C TRP A 98 -18.60 -15.10 -18.63
N ASP A 99 -18.79 -15.78 -19.77
CA ASP A 99 -18.64 -15.22 -21.09
C ASP A 99 -19.89 -14.40 -21.45
N VAL A 100 -19.74 -13.08 -21.45
CA VAL A 100 -20.84 -12.15 -21.71
C VAL A 100 -21.33 -12.25 -23.14
N ALA A 101 -20.43 -12.50 -24.11
CA ALA A 101 -20.77 -12.55 -25.53
C ALA A 101 -21.55 -13.83 -25.85
N ALA A 102 -21.11 -14.96 -25.31
CA ALA A 102 -21.77 -16.24 -25.52
C ALA A 102 -22.90 -16.53 -24.51
N ARG A 103 -23.12 -15.66 -23.53
CA ARG A 103 -24.11 -15.80 -22.44
C ARG A 103 -24.05 -17.16 -21.73
N GLN A 104 -22.84 -17.66 -21.54
CA GLN A 104 -22.58 -18.95 -20.90
C GLN A 104 -21.34 -18.88 -20.04
N TRP A 105 -21.19 -19.84 -19.12
CA TRP A 105 -19.97 -19.97 -18.36
C TRP A 105 -18.91 -20.70 -19.18
N ARG A 106 -17.67 -20.20 -19.16
CA ARG A 106 -16.52 -20.79 -19.85
C ARG A 106 -15.43 -21.16 -18.86
N THR A 107 -14.94 -22.38 -18.94
CA THR A 107 -13.80 -22.88 -18.18
C THR A 107 -12.52 -22.14 -18.54
N VAL A 108 -11.82 -21.63 -17.53
CA VAL A 108 -10.54 -20.91 -17.70
C VAL A 108 -9.35 -21.65 -17.11
N GLY A 109 -9.61 -22.67 -16.29
CA GLY A 109 -8.60 -23.56 -15.78
C GLY A 109 -9.20 -24.64 -14.89
N ILE A 110 -8.46 -25.73 -14.76
CA ILE A 110 -8.77 -26.82 -13.85
C ILE A 110 -7.63 -26.94 -12.84
N TYR A 111 -8.00 -27.05 -11.57
CA TYR A 111 -7.08 -27.13 -10.45
C TYR A 111 -7.14 -28.52 -9.82
N ALA A 112 -6.00 -29.05 -9.37
CA ALA A 112 -5.95 -30.22 -8.49
C ALA A 112 -5.81 -29.74 -7.05
N ASP A 113 -6.74 -30.16 -6.19
CA ASP A 113 -6.61 -29.97 -4.75
C ASP A 113 -5.61 -31.00 -4.19
N GLY A 114 -4.94 -30.64 -3.10
CA GLY A 114 -3.95 -31.50 -2.44
C GLY A 114 -4.43 -32.94 -2.22
N TYR A 115 -3.50 -33.89 -2.27
CA TYR A 115 -3.81 -35.31 -2.31
C TYR A 115 -3.95 -35.93 -0.91
N ALA A 116 -4.65 -37.06 -0.85
CA ALA A 116 -4.61 -38.01 0.24
C ALA A 116 -3.82 -39.24 -0.18
N GLU A 117 -2.84 -39.66 0.63
CA GLU A 117 -2.08 -40.89 0.41
C GLU A 117 -2.54 -41.94 1.42
N ALA A 118 -2.84 -43.14 0.95
CA ALA A 118 -3.08 -44.30 1.80
C ALA A 118 -1.85 -45.23 1.77
N SER A 119 -1.40 -45.69 2.95
CA SER A 119 -0.29 -46.64 3.06
C SER A 119 -0.70 -48.02 2.56
N ALA A 120 0.21 -48.72 1.88
CA ALA A 120 0.05 -50.12 1.49
C ALA A 120 -0.33 -51.04 2.67
N SER A 121 0.14 -50.71 3.88
CA SER A 121 -0.13 -51.47 5.10
C SER A 121 -1.44 -51.10 5.81
N ASN A 122 -2.08 -49.97 5.44
CA ASN A 122 -3.35 -49.53 6.04
C ASN A 122 -4.13 -48.62 5.08
N PRO A 123 -4.86 -49.20 4.10
CA PRO A 123 -5.54 -48.45 3.05
C PRO A 123 -6.66 -47.52 3.57
N ASN A 124 -7.09 -47.68 4.82
CA ASN A 124 -8.16 -46.87 5.43
C ASN A 124 -7.64 -45.57 6.10
N ARG A 125 -6.32 -45.42 6.29
CA ARG A 125 -5.73 -44.24 6.94
C ARG A 125 -5.20 -43.26 5.89
N LYS A 126 -5.96 -42.18 5.64
CA LYS A 126 -5.61 -41.12 4.68
C LYS A 126 -4.79 -40.02 5.35
N GLU A 127 -3.53 -39.83 4.95
CA GLU A 127 -2.75 -38.65 5.32
C GLU A 127 -3.03 -37.54 4.29
N SER A 128 -3.62 -36.42 4.73
CA SER A 128 -4.07 -35.36 3.83
C SER A 128 -3.17 -34.12 3.93
N ILE A 129 -2.70 -33.64 2.78
CA ILE A 129 -2.08 -32.31 2.67
C ILE A 129 -3.12 -31.39 2.02
N ARG A 130 -4.03 -30.85 2.84
CA ARG A 130 -4.90 -29.75 2.41
C ARG A 130 -4.12 -28.45 2.56
N ASP A 131 -4.18 -27.58 1.54
CA ASP A 131 -3.91 -26.13 1.56
C ASP A 131 -3.15 -25.60 0.33
N THR A 132 -2.95 -26.38 -0.74
CA THR A 132 -2.38 -25.83 -1.99
C THR A 132 -3.10 -26.40 -3.21
N GLN A 133 -3.68 -25.53 -4.03
CA GLN A 133 -4.29 -25.87 -5.32
C GLN A 133 -3.24 -25.76 -6.42
N LEU A 134 -3.10 -26.78 -7.28
CA LEU A 134 -2.25 -26.68 -8.48
C LEU A 134 -3.10 -26.46 -9.73
N LEU A 135 -2.83 -25.36 -10.45
CA LEU A 135 -3.35 -25.16 -11.79
C LEU A 135 -2.72 -26.15 -12.78
N ILE A 136 -3.53 -26.98 -13.44
CA ILE A 136 -3.06 -27.98 -14.40
C ILE A 136 -2.76 -27.32 -15.74
N ARG A 137 -1.56 -27.57 -16.26
CA ARG A 137 -1.07 -27.06 -17.55
C ARG A 137 -0.64 -28.19 -18.48
N ASP A 138 -0.86 -28.00 -19.77
CA ASP A 138 -0.39 -28.91 -20.81
C ASP A 138 1.15 -28.86 -20.97
N ALA A 139 1.71 -29.70 -21.84
CA ALA A 139 3.15 -29.75 -22.10
C ALA A 139 3.73 -28.43 -22.66
N LYS A 140 2.88 -27.53 -23.17
CA LYS A 140 3.25 -26.21 -23.70
C LYS A 140 3.03 -25.09 -22.68
N GLY A 141 2.64 -25.44 -21.44
CA GLY A 141 2.41 -24.50 -20.35
C GLY A 141 1.06 -23.75 -20.41
N LYS A 142 0.15 -24.14 -21.30
CA LYS A 142 -1.21 -23.56 -21.38
C LYS A 142 -2.14 -24.22 -20.37
N ASN A 143 -3.08 -23.45 -19.84
CA ASN A 143 -4.09 -23.97 -18.91
C ASN A 143 -4.91 -25.05 -19.57
N VAL A 144 -5.08 -26.18 -18.87
CA VAL A 144 -6.02 -27.21 -19.32
C VAL A 144 -7.41 -26.79 -18.89
N ILE A 145 -8.32 -26.70 -19.86
CA ILE A 145 -9.73 -26.30 -19.67
C ILE A 145 -10.71 -27.45 -19.89
N ASP A 146 -10.23 -28.60 -20.36
CA ASP A 146 -11.01 -29.83 -20.53
C ASP A 146 -10.72 -30.80 -19.37
N LEU A 147 -11.77 -31.32 -18.74
CA LEU A 147 -11.65 -32.14 -17.53
C LEU A 147 -10.95 -33.48 -17.80
N GLN A 148 -11.17 -34.08 -18.96
CA GLN A 148 -10.54 -35.36 -19.32
C GLN A 148 -9.07 -35.18 -19.69
N ALA A 149 -8.71 -34.08 -20.36
CA ALA A 149 -7.33 -33.70 -20.59
C ALA A 149 -6.61 -33.39 -19.27
N ALA A 150 -7.27 -32.72 -18.33
CA ALA A 150 -6.71 -32.42 -17.02
C ALA A 150 -6.46 -33.70 -16.21
N ARG A 151 -7.40 -34.66 -16.27
CA ARG A 151 -7.28 -35.99 -15.68
C ARG A 151 -6.07 -36.75 -16.21
N ARG A 152 -5.96 -36.90 -17.54
CA ARG A 152 -4.81 -37.55 -18.19
C ARG A 152 -3.48 -36.86 -17.85
N ARG A 153 -3.48 -35.53 -17.80
CA ARG A 153 -2.27 -34.77 -17.44
C ARG A 153 -1.87 -35.00 -16.00
N MET A 154 -2.83 -35.07 -15.08
CA MET A 154 -2.58 -35.33 -13.67
C MET A 154 -2.07 -36.77 -13.45
N GLU A 155 -2.68 -37.75 -14.12
CA GLU A 155 -2.20 -39.14 -14.15
C GLU A 155 -0.73 -39.21 -14.62
N GLN A 156 -0.37 -38.46 -15.67
CA GLN A 156 1.02 -38.36 -16.13
C GLN A 156 1.93 -37.72 -15.08
N ILE A 157 1.53 -36.60 -14.46
CA ILE A 157 2.34 -35.91 -13.46
C ILE A 157 2.59 -36.82 -12.25
N ILE A 158 1.58 -37.57 -11.81
CA ILE A 158 1.67 -38.54 -10.72
C ILE A 158 2.60 -39.69 -11.16
N ALA A 159 2.36 -40.30 -12.33
CA ALA A 159 3.15 -41.43 -12.86
C ALA A 159 4.65 -41.13 -13.04
N HIS A 160 5.01 -39.89 -13.36
CA HIS A 160 6.42 -39.49 -13.55
C HIS A 160 7.06 -38.95 -12.26
N GLY A 161 6.44 -39.17 -11.10
CA GLY A 161 6.96 -38.70 -9.80
C GLY A 161 6.95 -37.18 -9.62
N GLY A 162 6.38 -36.42 -10.57
CA GLY A 162 6.28 -34.97 -10.53
C GLY A 162 5.39 -34.45 -9.40
N TRP A 163 4.61 -35.34 -8.79
CA TRP A 163 3.82 -35.09 -7.57
C TRP A 163 4.24 -35.96 -6.38
N THR A 164 5.46 -36.49 -6.33
CA THR A 164 5.95 -37.15 -5.12
C THR A 164 6.65 -36.13 -4.22
N LYS A 165 6.16 -35.96 -2.99
CA LYS A 165 6.83 -35.11 -2.01
C LYS A 165 8.15 -35.77 -1.62
N LEU A 166 9.23 -34.98 -1.56
CA LEU A 166 10.41 -35.29 -0.76
C LEU A 166 9.94 -35.83 0.60
N THR A 167 10.52 -36.94 1.06
CA THR A 167 10.25 -37.49 2.39
C THR A 167 10.43 -36.41 3.46
N VAL A 168 9.77 -36.54 4.61
CA VAL A 168 9.92 -35.60 5.73
C VAL A 168 11.40 -35.37 6.06
N ASP A 169 12.22 -36.42 6.00
CA ASP A 169 13.67 -36.36 6.22
C ASP A 169 14.42 -35.63 5.10
N GLN A 170 14.04 -35.81 3.83
CA GLN A 170 14.62 -35.06 2.71
C GLN A 170 14.23 -33.58 2.75
N ALA A 171 12.98 -33.27 3.11
CA ALA A 171 12.51 -31.90 3.31
C ALA A 171 13.22 -31.24 4.51
N GLN A 172 13.42 -32.00 5.59
CA GLN A 172 14.18 -31.55 6.76
C GLN A 172 15.68 -31.41 6.45
N THR A 173 16.27 -32.28 5.64
CA THR A 173 17.69 -32.21 5.24
C THR A 173 17.96 -31.02 4.32
N VAL A 174 17.08 -30.79 3.33
CA VAL A 174 17.15 -29.61 2.46
C VAL A 174 16.91 -28.34 3.28
N ARG A 175 15.96 -28.36 4.23
CA ARG A 175 15.72 -27.26 5.15
C ARG A 175 16.90 -27.03 6.10
N ALA A 176 17.55 -28.09 6.60
CA ALA A 176 18.70 -28.03 7.49
C ALA A 176 19.96 -27.53 6.78
N LYS A 177 20.26 -28.00 5.55
CA LYS A 177 21.34 -27.47 4.72
C LYS A 177 21.09 -26.01 4.30
N ARG A 178 19.84 -25.68 3.98
CA ARG A 178 19.45 -24.29 3.66
C ARG A 178 19.58 -23.40 4.90
N ILE A 179 19.17 -23.87 6.07
CA ILE A 179 19.39 -23.17 7.34
C ILE A 179 20.88 -23.07 7.62
N GLU A 180 21.68 -24.12 7.48
CA GLU A 180 23.13 -24.09 7.72
C GLU A 180 23.85 -23.06 6.83
N VAL A 181 23.51 -23.00 5.54
CA VAL A 181 24.06 -22.01 4.59
C VAL A 181 23.57 -20.59 4.90
N LEU A 182 22.33 -20.43 5.40
CA LEU A 182 21.74 -19.13 5.74
C LEU A 182 22.08 -18.66 7.16
N THR A 183 22.52 -19.55 8.06
CA THR A 183 22.65 -19.27 9.50
C THR A 183 24.02 -19.56 10.07
N LYS A 184 24.96 -20.18 9.34
CA LYS A 184 26.38 -20.12 9.74
C LYS A 184 26.79 -18.65 9.67
N PRO A 185 27.03 -17.98 10.81
CA PRO A 185 27.53 -16.62 10.79
C PRO A 185 28.90 -16.67 10.14
N ILE A 186 29.13 -15.81 9.16
CA ILE A 186 30.51 -15.41 8.84
C ILE A 186 31.06 -14.85 10.15
N VAL A 187 32.03 -15.54 10.74
CA VAL A 187 32.55 -15.21 12.07
C VAL A 187 33.00 -13.74 12.07
N PRO A 188 32.32 -12.84 12.80
CA PRO A 188 32.53 -11.39 12.70
C PRO A 188 33.98 -10.97 12.99
N ALA A 189 34.70 -11.72 13.82
CA ALA A 189 36.06 -11.41 14.22
C ALA A 189 37.07 -11.37 13.05
N LYS A 190 36.91 -12.22 12.02
CA LYS A 190 37.80 -12.19 10.83
C LYS A 190 37.42 -11.07 9.86
N PHE A 191 36.18 -10.58 9.95
CA PHE A 191 35.63 -9.58 9.04
C PHE A 191 35.74 -8.15 9.58
N GLU A 192 35.67 -7.95 10.90
CA GLU A 192 35.96 -6.68 11.58
C GLU A 192 37.44 -6.28 11.44
N ALA A 193 38.36 -7.25 11.47
CA ALA A 193 39.78 -7.03 11.12
C ALA A 193 39.98 -6.55 9.66
N TYR A 194 38.97 -6.73 8.80
CA TYR A 194 38.97 -6.33 7.40
C TYR A 194 38.46 -4.88 7.22
N LYS A 195 37.50 -4.42 8.04
CA LYS A 195 36.95 -3.05 7.99
C LYS A 195 38.02 -1.97 8.22
N SER A 196 38.91 -2.17 9.18
CA SER A 196 39.97 -1.19 9.49
C SER A 196 41.01 -1.03 8.38
N ARG A 197 41.24 -2.09 7.57
CA ARG A 197 42.24 -2.08 6.48
C ARG A 197 41.84 -1.25 5.25
N TYR A 198 40.57 -0.87 5.10
CA TYR A 198 40.08 -0.25 3.86
C TYR A 198 39.33 1.08 4.04
N GLY A 199 39.30 1.63 5.25
CA GLY A 199 38.89 3.03 5.49
C GLY A 199 37.45 3.38 5.14
N LEU A 200 36.55 2.40 4.94
CA LEU A 200 35.13 2.67 4.67
C LEU A 200 34.42 3.05 5.98
N THR A 201 34.54 4.32 6.35
CA THR A 201 33.79 4.96 7.45
C THR A 201 32.52 5.61 6.92
N GLU A 202 31.55 5.91 7.79
CA GLU A 202 30.36 6.70 7.42
C GLU A 202 30.76 8.05 6.78
N ALA A 203 31.79 8.70 7.33
CA ALA A 203 32.34 9.93 6.77
C ALA A 203 32.98 9.74 5.38
N ALA A 204 33.50 8.55 5.07
CA ALA A 204 33.98 8.22 3.73
C ALA A 204 32.81 7.99 2.76
N LEU A 205 31.75 7.28 3.20
CA LEU A 205 30.55 7.07 2.39
C LEU A 205 29.85 8.38 2.01
N GLN A 206 29.71 9.31 2.96
CA GLN A 206 29.11 10.62 2.70
C GLN A 206 29.87 11.44 1.65
N ARG A 207 31.17 11.21 1.49
CA ARG A 207 32.02 11.84 0.48
C ARG A 207 32.03 11.11 -0.87
N MET A 208 31.57 9.86 -0.91
CA MET A 208 31.50 9.09 -2.14
C MET A 208 30.23 9.41 -2.94
N ASN A 209 30.40 9.80 -4.20
CA ASN A 209 29.30 9.80 -5.16
C ASN A 209 28.88 8.35 -5.52
N GLN A 210 27.73 8.21 -6.18
CA GLN A 210 27.14 6.90 -6.47
C GLN A 210 28.10 6.00 -7.29
N THR A 211 28.82 6.57 -8.25
CA THR A 211 29.82 5.87 -9.06
C THR A 211 30.96 5.31 -8.20
N GLN A 212 31.47 6.10 -7.25
CA GLN A 212 32.52 5.66 -6.32
C GLN A 212 32.04 4.54 -5.40
N ARG A 213 30.78 4.58 -4.96
CA ARG A 213 30.17 3.51 -4.15
C ARG A 213 30.03 2.21 -4.93
N TYR A 214 29.63 2.26 -6.20
CA TYR A 214 29.60 1.10 -7.08
C TYR A 214 30.99 0.50 -7.34
N GLN A 215 31.99 1.35 -7.59
CA GLN A 215 33.37 0.91 -7.76
C GLN A 215 33.91 0.22 -6.50
N TRP A 216 33.54 0.73 -5.32
CA TRP A 216 33.91 0.11 -4.04
C TRP A 216 33.24 -1.27 -3.88
N LEU A 217 31.94 -1.38 -4.11
CA LEU A 217 31.21 -2.66 -4.03
C LEU A 217 31.80 -3.73 -4.94
N GLY A 218 32.16 -3.37 -6.18
CA GLY A 218 32.84 -4.29 -7.10
C GLY A 218 34.19 -4.77 -6.56
N LYS A 219 34.99 -3.88 -5.95
CA LYS A 219 36.27 -4.24 -5.32
C LYS A 219 36.11 -5.07 -4.05
N ALA A 220 35.02 -4.89 -3.30
CA ALA A 220 34.74 -5.65 -2.09
C ALA A 220 34.24 -7.08 -2.43
N ALA A 221 33.29 -7.19 -3.36
CA ALA A 221 32.70 -8.46 -3.78
C ALA A 221 33.73 -9.45 -4.36
N THR A 222 34.76 -8.96 -5.03
CA THR A 222 35.82 -9.78 -5.63
C THR A 222 36.73 -10.48 -4.62
N ARG A 223 36.73 -10.07 -3.35
CA ARG A 223 37.74 -10.48 -2.36
C ARG A 223 37.25 -11.48 -1.30
N GLY A 224 35.93 -11.70 -1.17
CA GLY A 224 35.32 -12.44 -0.05
C GLY A 224 35.21 -13.96 -0.18
N LEU A 225 35.46 -14.56 -1.36
CA LEU A 225 35.30 -16.01 -1.58
C LEU A 225 36.64 -16.75 -1.52
N GLY A 226 36.76 -17.66 -0.55
CA GLY A 226 37.91 -18.54 -0.33
C GLY A 226 38.26 -19.43 -1.53
N ASN A 227 39.46 -20.02 -1.46
CA ASN A 227 40.29 -20.41 -2.60
C ASN A 227 39.72 -21.41 -3.63
N GLU A 228 38.70 -22.21 -3.32
CA GLU A 228 38.21 -23.25 -4.26
C GLU A 228 37.10 -22.77 -5.22
N VAL A 229 36.17 -21.92 -4.77
CA VAL A 229 35.13 -21.31 -5.63
C VAL A 229 35.61 -19.96 -6.19
N GLY A 230 36.57 -19.33 -5.50
CA GLY A 230 37.05 -17.99 -5.81
C GLY A 230 37.78 -17.85 -7.15
N ALA A 231 38.37 -18.90 -7.74
CA ALA A 231 39.14 -18.74 -8.98
C ALA A 231 38.26 -18.41 -10.20
N GLN A 232 37.17 -19.16 -10.40
CA GLN A 232 36.25 -18.95 -11.53
C GLN A 232 35.39 -17.69 -11.34
N VAL A 233 34.96 -17.43 -10.09
CA VAL A 233 34.21 -16.22 -9.76
C VAL A 233 35.09 -14.96 -9.85
N ARG A 234 36.38 -15.00 -9.52
CA ARG A 234 37.30 -13.86 -9.71
C ARG A 234 37.62 -13.58 -11.19
N GLN A 235 37.67 -14.61 -12.03
CA GLN A 235 37.76 -14.43 -13.48
C GLN A 235 36.53 -13.73 -14.06
N LEU A 236 35.36 -13.91 -13.44
CA LEU A 236 34.10 -13.35 -13.91
C LEU A 236 33.72 -12.04 -13.24
N LEU A 237 33.95 -11.84 -11.94
CA LEU A 237 33.75 -10.58 -11.23
C LEU A 237 34.90 -9.59 -11.50
N THR A 238 35.38 -9.50 -12.74
CA THR A 238 36.26 -8.38 -13.10
C THR A 238 35.55 -7.06 -12.74
N PRO A 239 36.29 -5.96 -12.52
CA PRO A 239 35.68 -4.65 -12.33
C PRO A 239 34.62 -4.31 -13.38
N GLN A 240 34.78 -4.82 -14.61
CA GLN A 240 33.84 -4.67 -15.72
C GLN A 240 32.54 -5.46 -15.49
N THR A 241 32.59 -6.72 -15.09
CA THR A 241 31.37 -7.51 -14.82
C THR A 241 30.65 -7.06 -13.56
N ALA A 242 31.40 -6.69 -12.51
CA ALA A 242 30.81 -6.07 -11.33
C ALA A 242 30.10 -4.76 -11.73
N PHE A 243 30.73 -3.94 -12.55
CA PHE A 243 30.12 -2.74 -13.11
C PHE A 243 28.89 -3.05 -13.97
N VAL A 244 28.87 -4.15 -14.72
CA VAL A 244 27.71 -4.57 -15.51
C VAL A 244 26.56 -5.05 -14.62
N LEU A 245 26.82 -5.85 -13.57
CA LEU A 245 25.81 -6.26 -12.60
C LEU A 245 25.25 -5.06 -11.83
N LEU A 246 26.10 -4.09 -11.53
CA LEU A 246 25.71 -2.82 -10.91
C LEU A 246 24.98 -1.90 -11.92
N SER A 247 25.32 -1.96 -13.20
CA SER A 247 24.60 -1.27 -14.27
C SER A 247 23.23 -1.90 -14.51
N LEU A 248 23.10 -3.23 -14.39
CA LEU A 248 21.82 -3.95 -14.38
C LEU A 248 20.98 -3.59 -13.16
N ALA A 249 21.61 -3.44 -11.99
CA ALA A 249 20.95 -2.95 -10.78
C ALA A 249 20.51 -1.48 -10.91
N ALA A 250 21.33 -0.64 -11.56
CA ALA A 250 21.03 0.77 -11.81
C ALA A 250 20.04 0.99 -12.95
N LEU A 251 19.96 0.08 -13.94
CA LEU A 251 19.06 0.18 -15.09
C LEU A 251 17.58 0.17 -14.67
N GLN A 252 17.24 -0.29 -13.46
CA GLN A 252 15.84 -0.51 -13.07
C GLN A 252 15.55 -0.29 -11.58
N ALA A 253 14.96 0.86 -11.29
CA ALA A 253 14.18 1.10 -10.08
C ALA A 253 12.91 0.20 -9.95
N SER A 254 12.69 -0.78 -10.84
CA SER A 254 11.58 -1.75 -10.78
C SER A 254 12.05 -3.12 -11.29
N GLY A 255 12.35 -4.08 -10.39
CA GLY A 255 13.00 -5.37 -10.71
C GLY A 255 12.39 -6.29 -11.80
N ALA A 256 11.28 -5.89 -12.45
CA ALA A 256 10.58 -6.66 -13.46
C ALA A 256 11.35 -6.83 -14.79
N GLY A 257 12.10 -5.83 -15.25
CA GLY A 257 12.79 -5.94 -16.54
C GLY A 257 14.16 -6.62 -16.45
N THR A 258 14.83 -6.63 -15.29
CA THR A 258 16.03 -7.43 -15.02
C THR A 258 15.64 -8.89 -14.95
N ALA A 259 14.50 -9.20 -14.33
CA ALA A 259 13.90 -10.53 -14.40
C ALA A 259 13.58 -10.93 -15.85
N ALA A 260 12.95 -10.04 -16.65
CA ALA A 260 12.67 -10.33 -18.06
C ALA A 260 13.93 -10.57 -18.90
N LEU A 261 14.98 -9.78 -18.68
CA LEU A 261 16.27 -9.93 -19.36
C LEU A 261 16.97 -11.24 -18.97
N LEU A 262 16.93 -11.61 -17.70
CA LEU A 262 17.49 -12.87 -17.20
C LEU A 262 16.69 -14.10 -17.68
N ILE A 263 15.36 -13.99 -17.76
CA ILE A 263 14.51 -15.02 -18.37
C ILE A 263 14.90 -15.23 -19.84
N ASN A 264 15.14 -14.14 -20.58
CA ASN A 264 15.60 -14.22 -21.97
C ASN A 264 17.01 -14.83 -22.12
N THR A 265 17.79 -14.89 -21.05
CA THR A 265 19.07 -15.63 -21.02
C THR A 265 18.93 -17.10 -20.60
N GLY A 266 17.70 -17.59 -20.42
CA GLY A 266 17.40 -18.99 -20.12
C GLY A 266 17.19 -19.31 -18.63
N LEU A 267 17.12 -18.30 -17.75
CA LEU A 267 16.80 -18.53 -16.34
C LEU A 267 15.29 -18.77 -16.16
N GLY A 268 14.94 -19.64 -15.21
CA GLY A 268 13.55 -19.78 -14.78
C GLY A 268 13.01 -18.49 -14.15
N ALA A 269 11.73 -18.18 -14.37
CA ALA A 269 11.12 -16.92 -13.91
C ALA A 269 11.30 -16.65 -12.41
N THR A 270 11.26 -17.69 -11.57
CA THR A 270 11.48 -17.57 -10.13
C THR A 270 12.93 -17.22 -9.79
N GLN A 271 13.90 -17.82 -10.48
CA GLN A 271 15.33 -17.54 -10.29
C GLN A 271 15.68 -16.13 -10.78
N ALA A 272 15.14 -15.75 -11.94
CA ALA A 272 15.30 -14.42 -12.50
C ALA A 272 14.68 -13.33 -11.60
N LYS A 273 13.51 -13.61 -11.00
CA LYS A 273 12.88 -12.71 -10.02
C LYS A 273 13.71 -12.58 -8.75
N GLN A 274 14.27 -13.68 -8.23
CA GLN A 274 15.14 -13.65 -7.06
C GLN A 274 16.42 -12.85 -7.31
N ILE A 275 17.11 -13.10 -8.44
CA ILE A 275 18.32 -12.36 -8.80
C ILE A 275 18.01 -10.88 -9.05
N GLY A 276 16.87 -10.57 -9.67
CA GLY A 276 16.41 -9.19 -9.86
C GLY A 276 16.15 -8.48 -8.52
N GLN A 277 15.57 -9.18 -7.54
CA GLN A 277 15.34 -8.66 -6.20
C GLN A 277 16.66 -8.43 -5.45
N ASP A 278 17.59 -9.38 -5.51
CA ASP A 278 18.90 -9.26 -4.85
C ASP A 278 19.71 -8.08 -5.44
N LEU A 279 19.67 -7.88 -6.77
CA LEU A 279 20.29 -6.73 -7.43
C LEU A 279 19.62 -5.39 -7.06
N TYR A 280 18.30 -5.39 -6.89
CA TYR A 280 17.57 -4.21 -6.42
C TYR A 280 17.97 -3.82 -4.99
N GLU A 281 18.15 -4.80 -4.11
CA GLU A 281 18.61 -4.56 -2.73
C GLU A 281 20.05 -4.04 -2.69
N VAL A 282 20.91 -4.52 -3.60
CA VAL A 282 22.26 -3.95 -3.80
C VAL A 282 22.17 -2.49 -4.24
N HIS A 283 21.26 -2.14 -5.15
CA HIS A 283 21.04 -0.76 -5.58
C HIS A 283 20.58 0.13 -4.42
N GLN A 284 19.60 -0.30 -3.64
CA GLN A 284 19.09 0.45 -2.49
C GLN A 284 20.18 0.73 -1.45
N ALA A 285 21.02 -0.27 -1.16
CA ALA A 285 22.15 -0.09 -0.26
C ALA A 285 23.14 1.00 -0.75
N THR A 286 23.32 1.17 -2.07
CA THR A 286 24.18 2.23 -2.62
C THR A 286 23.64 3.63 -2.38
N GLN A 287 22.32 3.76 -2.20
CA GLN A 287 21.65 5.02 -1.87
C GLN A 287 21.69 5.31 -0.36
N SER A 288 21.96 4.29 0.47
CA SER A 288 22.11 4.47 1.92
C SER A 288 23.44 5.17 2.27
N ASN A 289 23.47 5.83 3.42
CA ASN A 289 24.73 6.28 4.04
C ASN A 289 25.22 5.31 5.12
N ASN A 290 24.69 4.07 5.12
CA ASN A 290 24.94 3.09 6.16
C ASN A 290 26.02 2.10 5.72
N VAL A 291 27.13 2.06 6.46
CA VAL A 291 28.26 1.15 6.19
C VAL A 291 27.82 -0.31 6.26
N TYR A 292 26.89 -0.64 7.16
CA TYR A 292 26.37 -2.00 7.30
C TYR A 292 25.54 -2.44 6.07
N GLU A 293 24.75 -1.54 5.49
CA GLU A 293 23.95 -1.85 4.30
C GLU A 293 24.81 -2.04 3.06
N MET A 294 25.84 -1.21 2.89
CA MET A 294 26.85 -1.35 1.83
C MET A 294 27.62 -2.67 1.95
N ASP A 295 27.87 -3.14 3.17
CA ASP A 295 28.52 -4.41 3.43
C ASP A 295 27.63 -5.61 3.04
N GLN A 296 26.37 -5.60 3.46
CA GLN A 296 25.39 -6.61 3.05
C GLN A 296 25.18 -6.65 1.53
N ALA A 297 25.25 -5.50 0.86
CA ALA A 297 25.18 -5.42 -0.59
C ALA A 297 26.38 -6.06 -1.29
N ALA A 298 27.59 -5.95 -0.75
CA ALA A 298 28.77 -6.62 -1.32
C ALA A 298 28.61 -8.15 -1.28
N VAL A 299 28.07 -8.68 -0.18
CA VAL A 299 27.78 -10.12 -0.03
C VAL A 299 26.72 -10.58 -1.04
N LYS A 300 25.61 -9.83 -1.18
CA LYS A 300 24.53 -10.16 -2.13
C LYS A 300 24.98 -10.09 -3.58
N LEU A 301 25.77 -9.09 -3.95
CA LEU A 301 26.33 -8.97 -5.30
C LEU A 301 27.20 -10.18 -5.64
N THR A 302 27.96 -10.67 -4.67
CA THR A 302 28.78 -11.88 -4.80
C THR A 302 27.92 -13.14 -4.98
N GLN A 303 26.84 -13.26 -4.20
CA GLN A 303 25.88 -14.36 -4.31
C GLN A 303 25.19 -14.38 -5.68
N VAL A 304 24.73 -13.24 -6.17
CA VAL A 304 24.12 -13.09 -7.49
C VAL A 304 25.09 -13.50 -8.59
N ALA A 305 26.35 -13.06 -8.53
CA ALA A 305 27.35 -13.43 -9.51
C ALA A 305 27.64 -14.94 -9.50
N GLY A 306 27.73 -15.55 -8.32
CA GLY A 306 27.88 -17.00 -8.17
C GLY A 306 26.67 -17.77 -8.73
N GLN A 307 25.45 -17.31 -8.44
CA GLN A 307 24.22 -17.92 -8.97
C GLN A 307 24.15 -17.84 -10.49
N LEU A 308 24.45 -16.67 -11.08
CA LEU A 308 24.47 -16.52 -12.53
C LEU A 308 25.53 -17.43 -13.18
N LEU A 309 26.71 -17.55 -12.58
CA LEU A 309 27.74 -18.47 -13.07
C LEU A 309 27.27 -19.93 -13.06
N ILE A 310 26.63 -20.37 -11.98
CA ILE A 310 26.12 -21.75 -11.87
C ILE A 310 24.99 -21.99 -12.87
N LEU A 311 24.09 -21.02 -13.04
CA LEU A 311 22.85 -21.21 -13.80
C LEU A 311 23.02 -21.13 -15.31
N ILE A 312 23.85 -20.20 -15.81
CA ILE A 312 24.03 -20.01 -17.26
C ILE A 312 25.44 -20.33 -17.74
N GLY A 313 26.33 -20.73 -16.83
CA GLY A 313 27.72 -21.06 -17.14
C GLY A 313 28.55 -19.86 -17.62
N PRO A 314 29.86 -20.05 -17.81
CA PRO A 314 30.74 -19.00 -18.34
C PRO A 314 30.28 -18.48 -19.72
N THR A 315 29.78 -19.39 -20.57
CA THR A 315 29.30 -19.07 -21.92
C THR A 315 28.03 -18.23 -21.91
N GLY A 316 27.09 -18.52 -20.99
CA GLY A 316 25.89 -17.70 -20.81
C GLY A 316 26.21 -16.33 -20.25
N MET A 317 27.16 -16.24 -19.32
CA MET A 317 27.66 -14.94 -18.83
C MET A 317 28.31 -14.12 -19.95
N ALA A 318 29.12 -14.73 -20.81
CA ALA A 318 29.70 -14.05 -21.96
C ALA A 318 28.61 -13.51 -22.93
N LYS A 319 27.51 -14.25 -23.13
CA LYS A 319 26.36 -13.79 -23.92
C LYS A 319 25.64 -12.62 -23.25
N LEU A 320 25.39 -12.71 -21.95
CA LEU A 320 24.77 -11.62 -21.17
C LEU A 320 25.60 -10.33 -21.27
N LEU A 321 26.93 -10.43 -21.11
CA LEU A 321 27.86 -9.31 -21.23
C LEU A 321 27.90 -8.70 -22.64
N LYS A 322 27.69 -9.49 -23.70
CA LYS A 322 27.66 -9.02 -25.09
C LYS A 322 26.36 -8.27 -25.46
N VAL A 323 25.24 -8.60 -24.82
CA VAL A 323 23.92 -8.00 -25.15
C VAL A 323 23.76 -6.58 -24.55
N LEU A 324 24.47 -6.30 -23.46
CA LEU A 324 24.24 -5.10 -22.64
C LEU A 324 24.74 -3.78 -23.23
N PRO A 325 25.88 -3.69 -23.95
CA PRO A 325 26.31 -2.44 -24.60
C PRO A 325 25.29 -1.90 -25.61
N ASN A 326 24.52 -2.79 -26.24
CA ASN A 326 23.50 -2.43 -27.23
C ASN A 326 22.15 -2.06 -26.58
N ALA A 327 21.88 -2.49 -25.35
CA ALA A 327 20.65 -2.16 -24.64
C ALA A 327 20.59 -0.66 -24.26
N SER A 328 21.74 -0.03 -23.99
CA SER A 328 21.85 1.42 -23.79
C SER A 328 21.58 2.25 -25.06
N ALA A 329 21.84 1.70 -26.26
CA ALA A 329 21.64 2.41 -27.53
C ALA A 329 20.18 2.38 -28.04
N ILE A 330 19.38 1.41 -27.59
CA ILE A 330 17.97 1.25 -27.99
C ILE A 330 17.06 2.30 -27.33
N ILE A 331 17.51 2.97 -26.27
CA ILE A 331 16.73 3.93 -25.48
C ILE A 331 16.63 5.32 -26.17
N GLY A 332 17.42 5.57 -27.23
CA GLY A 332 17.48 6.89 -27.87
C GLY A 332 16.47 7.18 -28.99
N LYS A 333 15.76 6.19 -29.54
CA LYS A 333 14.88 6.43 -30.73
C LYS A 333 13.69 5.48 -30.79
N LYS A 334 12.57 5.86 -30.15
CA LYS A 334 11.22 5.52 -30.66
C LYS A 334 10.18 6.46 -30.07
N LYS A 335 9.61 7.31 -30.95
CA LYS A 335 8.40 8.09 -30.67
C LYS A 335 7.24 7.13 -30.41
N GLN A 336 6.72 7.11 -29.18
CA GLN A 336 5.41 6.59 -28.84
C GLN A 336 4.58 7.71 -28.18
N PRO A 337 3.25 7.70 -28.32
CA PRO A 337 2.37 8.78 -27.88
C PRO A 337 2.38 8.87 -26.34
N SER A 338 2.49 10.08 -25.82
CA SER A 338 2.60 10.38 -24.39
C SER A 338 1.34 9.96 -23.62
N VAL A 339 1.42 8.85 -22.89
CA VAL A 339 0.71 8.72 -21.62
C VAL A 339 1.64 9.32 -20.58
N GLU A 340 1.20 10.41 -19.96
CA GLU A 340 1.94 11.14 -18.93
C GLU A 340 2.17 10.21 -17.73
N GLN A 341 3.32 9.55 -17.68
CA GLN A 341 3.79 8.90 -16.46
C GLN A 341 4.10 9.99 -15.45
N GLN A 342 3.23 10.10 -14.44
CA GLN A 342 3.39 11.02 -13.33
C GLN A 342 4.77 10.85 -12.71
N ALA A 343 5.52 11.96 -12.60
CA ALA A 343 6.78 11.98 -11.90
C ALA A 343 6.55 11.53 -10.44
N PRO A 344 7.43 10.70 -9.86
CA PRO A 344 7.36 10.36 -8.45
C PRO A 344 7.32 11.65 -7.62
N ILE A 345 6.41 11.70 -6.64
CA ILE A 345 6.28 12.83 -5.73
C ILE A 345 7.64 13.05 -5.07
N SER A 346 8.33 14.14 -5.44
CA SER A 346 9.55 14.54 -4.76
C SER A 346 9.22 14.83 -3.29
N LEU A 347 9.94 14.18 -2.39
CA LEU A 347 9.84 14.46 -0.95
C LEU A 347 10.18 15.94 -0.74
N LEU A 348 9.31 16.67 -0.04
CA LEU A 348 9.63 18.03 0.41
C LEU A 348 10.86 17.97 1.33
N SER A 349 11.69 19.02 1.30
CA SER A 349 12.78 19.17 2.27
C SER A 349 12.24 19.08 3.71
N GLU A 350 13.01 18.62 4.69
CA GLU A 350 12.52 18.47 6.07
C GLU A 350 11.96 19.78 6.65
N SER A 351 12.53 20.92 6.25
CA SER A 351 12.02 22.26 6.56
C SER A 351 10.65 22.56 5.94
N ALA A 352 10.40 22.08 4.73
CA ALA A 352 9.14 22.26 4.00
C ALA A 352 8.09 21.21 4.38
N ALA A 353 8.52 20.02 4.81
CA ALA A 353 7.67 18.96 5.33
C ALA A 353 7.21 19.22 6.79
N GLY A 354 7.72 20.27 7.42
CA GLY A 354 7.49 20.57 8.85
C GLY A 354 8.07 19.51 9.78
N ARG A 355 8.06 19.79 11.10
CA ARG A 355 8.33 18.72 12.08
C ARG A 355 7.22 17.70 11.99
N VAL A 356 7.60 16.54 11.49
CA VAL A 356 6.74 15.43 11.14
C VAL A 356 5.98 14.94 12.37
N HIS A 357 4.66 15.15 12.35
CA HIS A 357 3.78 14.95 13.51
C HIS A 357 3.44 13.46 13.71
N GLN A 358 4.38 12.68 14.24
CA GLN A 358 4.03 11.37 14.78
C GLN A 358 3.30 11.52 16.11
N VAL A 359 2.19 10.82 16.27
CA VAL A 359 1.70 10.48 17.61
C VAL A 359 2.73 9.49 18.20
N PRO A 360 3.41 9.81 19.31
CA PRO A 360 4.39 8.91 19.90
C PRO A 360 3.77 7.53 20.19
N GLY A 361 4.49 6.45 19.85
CA GLY A 361 4.09 5.08 20.18
C GLY A 361 3.24 4.32 19.15
N PHE A 362 2.75 4.95 18.08
CA PHE A 362 1.92 4.25 17.08
C PHE A 362 2.69 3.45 16.02
N THR A 363 3.99 3.72 15.86
CA THR A 363 4.83 2.98 14.93
C THR A 363 5.96 2.28 15.69
N LYS A 364 6.09 0.96 15.49
CA LYS A 364 7.23 0.19 16.02
C LYS A 364 8.56 0.57 15.37
N ASN A 365 8.49 1.22 14.21
CA ASN A 365 9.63 1.72 13.46
C ASN A 365 9.44 3.24 13.24
N PRO A 366 10.06 4.08 14.08
CA PRO A 366 9.97 5.53 13.98
C PRO A 366 10.38 6.09 12.62
N ALA A 367 11.30 5.44 11.89
CA ALA A 367 11.71 5.90 10.57
C ALA A 367 10.57 5.73 9.54
N ILE A 368 9.90 4.58 9.55
CA ILE A 368 8.73 4.34 8.68
C ILE A 368 7.60 5.30 9.02
N GLY A 369 7.34 5.51 10.32
CA GLY A 369 6.37 6.50 10.76
C GLY A 369 6.70 7.90 10.26
N LYS A 370 7.98 8.26 10.17
CA LYS A 370 8.43 9.60 9.79
C LYS A 370 8.18 9.80 8.30
N VAL A 371 8.59 8.85 7.48
CA VAL A 371 8.33 8.86 6.03
C VAL A 371 6.83 8.93 5.75
N PHE A 372 6.04 8.12 6.45
CA PHE A 372 4.58 8.14 6.32
C PHE A 372 3.99 9.52 6.62
N SER A 373 4.32 10.08 7.79
CA SER A 373 3.81 11.38 8.19
C SER A 373 4.30 12.52 7.29
N GLN A 374 5.53 12.44 6.74
CA GLN A 374 6.01 13.37 5.71
C GLN A 374 5.14 13.31 4.45
N TYR A 375 4.85 12.10 3.97
CA TYR A 375 4.04 11.92 2.77
C TYR A 375 2.62 12.47 2.94
N MET A 376 1.97 12.16 4.06
CA MET A 376 0.64 12.72 4.35
C MET A 376 0.68 14.24 4.47
N HIS A 377 1.73 14.81 5.08
CA HIS A 377 1.88 16.25 5.17
C HIS A 377 2.08 16.91 3.80
N ILE A 378 2.83 16.28 2.89
CA ILE A 378 2.97 16.74 1.49
C ILE A 378 1.59 16.81 0.82
N ALA A 379 0.76 15.79 1.00
CA ALA A 379 -0.61 15.78 0.47
C ALA A 379 -1.44 16.92 1.07
N THR A 380 -1.40 17.12 2.38
CA THR A 380 -2.04 18.24 3.08
C THR A 380 -1.62 19.60 2.50
N VAL A 381 -0.32 19.83 2.33
CA VAL A 381 0.22 21.11 1.81
C VAL A 381 -0.26 21.36 0.37
N ARG A 382 -0.32 20.32 -0.46
CA ARG A 382 -0.76 20.42 -1.85
C ARG A 382 -2.26 20.65 -1.99
N LEU A 383 -3.07 20.03 -1.13
CA LEU A 383 -4.52 20.11 -1.20
C LEU A 383 -5.08 21.38 -0.54
N ALA A 384 -4.38 21.94 0.46
CA ALA A 384 -4.84 23.13 1.18
C ALA A 384 -5.16 24.35 0.28
N PRO A 385 -4.36 24.71 -0.73
CA PRO A 385 -4.73 25.78 -1.67
C PRO A 385 -6.00 25.50 -2.47
N LEU A 386 -6.28 24.23 -2.80
CA LEU A 386 -7.49 23.84 -3.51
C LEU A 386 -8.72 23.95 -2.61
N VAL A 387 -8.59 23.53 -1.35
CA VAL A 387 -9.63 23.74 -0.32
C VAL A 387 -9.90 25.23 -0.15
N LYS A 388 -8.85 26.04 0.03
CA LYS A 388 -8.98 27.50 0.20
C LYS A 388 -9.68 28.18 -0.98
N ALA A 389 -9.42 27.71 -2.19
CA ALA A 389 -10.04 28.22 -3.41
C ALA A 389 -11.46 27.69 -3.65
N GLY A 390 -12.00 26.85 -2.77
CA GLY A 390 -13.32 26.21 -2.95
C GLY A 390 -13.38 25.25 -4.13
N LYS A 391 -12.22 24.74 -4.60
CA LYS A 391 -12.14 23.85 -5.77
C LYS A 391 -12.37 22.38 -5.44
N ILE A 392 -12.30 22.02 -4.16
CA ILE A 392 -12.57 20.67 -3.68
C ILE A 392 -13.51 20.74 -2.48
N ASP A 393 -14.52 19.88 -2.49
CA ASP A 393 -15.43 19.63 -1.38
C ASP A 393 -14.81 18.60 -0.40
N ALA A 394 -15.47 18.37 0.74
CA ALA A 394 -15.05 17.48 1.80
C ALA A 394 -14.95 16.04 1.29
N LYS A 395 -15.92 15.58 0.50
CA LYS A 395 -15.91 14.23 -0.07
C LYS A 395 -14.70 14.02 -0.99
N THR A 396 -14.40 14.99 -1.85
CA THR A 396 -13.25 14.98 -2.77
C THR A 396 -11.94 15.07 -2.00
N LEU A 397 -11.87 15.92 -0.98
CA LEU A 397 -10.71 16.02 -0.09
C LEU A 397 -10.42 14.70 0.62
N TRP A 398 -11.46 14.04 1.16
CA TRP A 398 -11.32 12.73 1.80
C TRP A 398 -10.80 11.66 0.82
N GLY A 399 -11.35 11.60 -0.39
CA GLY A 399 -10.90 10.66 -1.42
C GLY A 399 -9.45 10.89 -1.83
N ALA A 400 -9.04 12.15 -2.03
CA ALA A 400 -7.67 12.49 -2.37
C ALA A 400 -6.66 12.12 -1.25
N LEU A 401 -7.04 12.32 0.01
CA LEU A 401 -6.22 11.94 1.16
C LEU A 401 -6.19 10.43 1.39
N THR A 402 -7.27 9.72 1.08
CA THR A 402 -7.33 8.25 1.08
C THR A 402 -6.40 7.67 0.03
N GLU A 403 -6.41 8.21 -1.18
CA GLU A 403 -5.50 7.80 -2.25
C GLU A 403 -4.04 8.07 -1.88
N ALA A 404 -3.73 9.26 -1.33
CA ALA A 404 -2.40 9.56 -0.82
C ALA A 404 -1.96 8.55 0.25
N ARG A 405 -2.86 8.17 1.17
CA ARG A 405 -2.59 7.14 2.17
C ARG A 405 -2.31 5.78 1.55
N TYR A 406 -3.09 5.39 0.55
CA TYR A 406 -2.97 4.12 -0.15
C TYR A 406 -1.65 4.01 -0.91
N GLN A 407 -1.22 5.06 -1.60
CA GLN A 407 0.06 5.11 -2.32
C GLN A 407 1.27 4.87 -1.40
N VAL A 408 1.25 5.37 -0.16
CA VAL A 408 2.32 5.07 0.81
C VAL A 408 2.41 3.59 1.14
N ILE A 409 1.26 2.90 1.17
CA ILE A 409 1.23 1.45 1.45
C ILE A 409 1.73 0.67 0.22
N GLN A 410 1.33 1.07 -0.99
CA GLN A 410 1.79 0.41 -2.22
C GLN A 410 3.30 0.55 -2.47
N GLY A 411 3.92 1.65 -2.02
CA GLY A 411 5.37 1.82 -2.06
C GLY A 411 6.14 1.02 -0.99
N GLY A 412 5.43 0.35 -0.07
CA GLY A 412 6.00 -0.47 0.99
C GLY A 412 6.01 -1.97 0.67
N PRO A 413 6.49 -2.82 1.58
CA PRO A 413 6.35 -4.27 1.45
C PRO A 413 4.87 -4.67 1.39
N GLU A 414 4.51 -5.65 0.54
CA GLU A 414 3.13 -6.14 0.40
C GLU A 414 2.52 -6.43 1.78
N PHE A 415 1.46 -5.70 2.14
CA PHE A 415 0.76 -5.88 3.40
C PHE A 415 -0.55 -6.63 3.16
N PRO A 416 -0.79 -7.77 3.84
CA PRO A 416 -2.10 -8.41 3.81
C PRO A 416 -3.22 -7.41 4.16
N GLY A 417 -4.17 -7.25 3.23
CA GLY A 417 -5.26 -6.29 3.35
C GLY A 417 -4.90 -4.85 2.96
N GLU A 418 -3.89 -4.64 2.12
CA GLU A 418 -3.56 -3.32 1.56
C GLU A 418 -4.73 -2.66 0.83
N HIS A 419 -5.53 -3.44 0.10
CA HIS A 419 -6.70 -2.95 -0.63
C HIS A 419 -7.76 -2.32 0.29
N TYR A 420 -7.81 -2.70 1.58
CA TYR A 420 -8.70 -2.07 2.56
C TYR A 420 -8.35 -0.60 2.86
N PHE A 421 -7.13 -0.15 2.55
CA PHE A 421 -6.76 1.26 2.71
C PHE A 421 -7.35 2.15 1.59
N GLY A 422 -7.67 1.58 0.42
CA GLY A 422 -8.39 2.26 -0.65
C GLY A 422 -9.91 2.11 -0.55
N ALA A 423 -10.42 1.37 0.44
CA ALA A 423 -11.84 1.11 0.60
C ALA A 423 -12.55 2.26 1.34
N ASP A 424 -12.97 3.26 0.57
CA ASP A 424 -13.60 4.51 1.01
C ASP A 424 -15.14 4.44 0.94
N LYS A 425 -15.81 4.53 2.10
CA LYS A 425 -17.27 4.50 2.22
C LYS A 425 -17.95 5.80 1.75
N PHE A 426 -17.26 6.94 1.75
CA PHE A 426 -17.83 8.19 1.24
C PHE A 426 -17.86 8.19 -0.29
N ASN A 427 -16.85 7.59 -0.92
CA ASN A 427 -16.69 7.63 -2.38
C ASN A 427 -17.20 6.37 -3.09
N TYR A 428 -17.34 5.23 -2.40
CA TYR A 428 -17.80 4.01 -3.04
C TYR A 428 -19.01 3.36 -2.35
N GLU A 429 -20.13 3.34 -3.07
CA GLU A 429 -21.43 2.84 -2.60
C GLU A 429 -21.38 1.39 -2.10
N TRP A 430 -20.57 0.53 -2.71
CA TRP A 430 -20.40 -0.87 -2.31
C TRP A 430 -19.83 -1.06 -0.88
N TYR A 431 -19.19 -0.03 -0.31
CA TYR A 431 -18.62 -0.07 1.03
C TYR A 431 -19.52 0.59 2.07
N VAL A 432 -20.57 1.29 1.66
CA VAL A 432 -21.49 2.00 2.57
C VAL A 432 -22.13 1.05 3.59
N GLY A 433 -22.40 -0.20 3.22
CA GLY A 433 -22.92 -1.24 4.12
C GLY A 433 -21.87 -1.96 4.98
N SER A 434 -20.58 -1.64 4.82
CA SER A 434 -19.50 -2.33 5.52
C SER A 434 -19.25 -1.73 6.91
N THR A 435 -19.22 -2.57 7.95
CA THR A 435 -18.75 -2.17 9.28
C THR A 435 -17.27 -2.44 9.45
N SER A 436 -16.60 -1.59 10.21
CA SER A 436 -15.25 -1.84 10.72
C SER A 436 -15.39 -2.23 12.19
N ARG A 437 -14.90 -3.43 12.53
CA ARG A 437 -14.94 -3.97 13.89
C ARG A 437 -13.52 -4.09 14.43
N THR A 438 -13.26 -3.50 15.59
CA THR A 438 -11.95 -3.55 16.23
C THR A 438 -12.07 -4.01 17.68
N THR A 439 -11.29 -5.05 18.04
CA THR A 439 -11.13 -5.46 19.44
C THR A 439 -9.88 -4.80 20.03
N ILE A 440 -10.07 -3.88 20.97
CA ILE A 440 -8.99 -3.02 21.51
C ILE A 440 -8.02 -3.82 22.39
N LEU A 441 -8.53 -4.66 23.29
CA LEU A 441 -7.69 -5.41 24.23
C LEU A 441 -6.85 -6.53 23.62
N ASN A 442 -7.30 -7.10 22.51
CA ASN A 442 -6.55 -8.16 21.82
C ASN A 442 -5.56 -7.58 20.80
N ASN A 443 -5.59 -6.27 20.59
CA ASN A 443 -4.74 -5.60 19.64
C ASN A 443 -3.61 -4.86 20.37
N ARG A 444 -2.41 -5.43 20.30
CA ARG A 444 -1.19 -4.87 20.92
C ARG A 444 -0.94 -3.40 20.62
N ARG A 445 -1.48 -2.83 19.53
CA ARG A 445 -1.34 -1.41 19.20
C ARG A 445 -2.08 -0.49 20.17
N TYR A 446 -3.15 -0.97 20.79
CA TYR A 446 -3.96 -0.15 21.69
C TYR A 446 -3.68 -0.44 23.17
N HIS A 447 -2.80 -1.40 23.50
CA HIS A 447 -2.47 -1.74 24.88
C HIS A 447 -1.98 -0.54 25.69
N SER A 448 -1.11 0.31 25.12
CA SER A 448 -0.61 1.52 25.80
C SER A 448 -1.69 2.58 26.03
N PHE A 449 -2.84 2.46 25.36
CA PHE A 449 -3.96 3.40 25.47
C PHE A 449 -5.12 2.83 26.26
N ALA A 450 -5.11 1.54 26.62
CA ALA A 450 -6.23 0.88 27.28
C ALA A 450 -6.69 1.62 28.54
N ASP A 451 -5.75 1.96 29.44
CA ASP A 451 -6.05 2.68 30.69
C ASP A 451 -6.65 4.06 30.46
N ARG A 452 -6.21 4.75 29.40
CA ARG A 452 -6.74 6.06 29.02
C ARG A 452 -8.12 5.94 28.40
N ILE A 453 -8.29 5.00 27.47
CA ILE A 453 -9.56 4.66 26.83
C ILE A 453 -10.61 4.38 27.91
N PHE A 454 -10.26 3.70 29.01
CA PHE A 454 -11.17 3.44 30.13
C PHE A 454 -11.68 4.68 30.85
N LYS A 455 -10.83 5.69 31.01
CA LYS A 455 -11.23 6.96 31.65
C LYS A 455 -12.11 7.81 30.73
N LEU A 456 -12.03 7.58 29.43
CA LEU A 456 -12.74 8.36 28.43
C LEU A 456 -14.11 7.80 28.10
N PHE A 457 -14.42 6.54 28.47
CA PHE A 457 -15.73 5.96 28.15
C PHE A 457 -16.86 6.84 28.67
N PRO A 458 -17.87 7.10 27.83
CA PRO A 458 -18.99 7.91 28.24
C PRO A 458 -19.72 7.13 29.33
N ASP A 459 -19.98 7.82 30.44
CA ASP A 459 -21.00 7.56 31.46
C ASP A 459 -21.07 6.14 32.07
N GLU A 460 -20.98 6.07 33.40
CA GLU A 460 -21.17 4.82 34.15
C GLU A 460 -22.54 4.18 33.86
N THR A 461 -23.52 4.97 33.39
CA THR A 461 -24.87 4.52 33.02
C THR A 461 -24.89 3.47 31.90
N PHE A 462 -23.89 3.40 31.02
CA PHE A 462 -23.83 2.37 29.99
C PHE A 462 -23.36 0.99 30.51
N TRP A 463 -22.84 0.94 31.74
CA TRP A 463 -22.38 -0.30 32.36
C TRP A 463 -23.51 -0.94 33.16
N LYS A 464 -23.93 -2.13 32.75
CA LYS A 464 -24.85 -2.99 33.50
C LYS A 464 -24.20 -4.33 33.77
N GLU A 465 -24.11 -4.73 35.03
CA GLU A 465 -23.61 -6.05 35.44
C GLU A 465 -22.21 -6.40 34.86
N ASN A 466 -21.31 -5.41 34.80
CA ASN A 466 -19.96 -5.54 34.20
C ASN A 466 -19.94 -5.67 32.67
N GLU A 467 -21.06 -5.47 31.99
CA GLU A 467 -21.15 -5.37 30.54
C GLU A 467 -21.47 -3.94 30.12
N LEU A 468 -20.79 -3.49 29.06
CA LEU A 468 -21.06 -2.24 28.38
C LEU A 468 -21.75 -2.56 27.06
N ARG A 469 -22.91 -1.95 26.82
CA ARG A 469 -23.52 -1.86 25.49
C ARG A 469 -24.03 -0.45 25.30
N GLY A 470 -23.48 0.25 24.32
CA GLY A 470 -23.88 1.61 24.02
C GLY A 470 -23.64 1.96 22.56
N THR A 471 -24.32 3.00 22.11
CA THR A 471 -24.13 3.58 20.78
C THR A 471 -23.94 5.08 20.96
N MET A 472 -22.92 5.63 20.30
CA MET A 472 -22.72 7.06 20.24
C MET A 472 -23.72 7.66 19.26
N TYR A 473 -24.28 8.80 19.62
CA TYR A 473 -25.18 9.55 18.76
C TYR A 473 -24.61 10.94 18.50
N GLY A 474 -24.74 11.40 17.26
CA GLY A 474 -24.52 12.80 16.89
C GLY A 474 -25.83 13.41 16.41
N LYS A 475 -25.90 14.74 16.38
CA LYS A 475 -27.06 15.46 15.85
C LYS A 475 -26.65 16.31 14.65
N ILE A 476 -27.30 16.10 13.51
CA ILE A 476 -27.14 16.90 12.29
C ILE A 476 -28.49 17.55 12.01
N HIS A 477 -28.57 18.88 12.17
CA HIS A 477 -29.83 19.62 12.20
C HIS A 477 -30.81 19.05 13.25
N ASP A 478 -31.92 18.47 12.82
CA ASP A 478 -32.94 17.82 13.66
C ASP A 478 -32.88 16.29 13.62
N GLU A 479 -31.93 15.71 12.87
CA GLU A 479 -31.76 14.26 12.76
C GLU A 479 -30.72 13.76 13.78
N ASN A 480 -31.10 12.72 14.54
CA ASN A 480 -30.16 11.95 15.35
C ASN A 480 -29.51 10.89 14.47
N VAL A 481 -28.18 10.85 14.48
CA VAL A 481 -27.36 9.99 13.64
C VAL A 481 -26.67 8.97 14.54
N GLU A 482 -26.86 7.69 14.26
CA GLU A 482 -26.16 6.61 14.97
C GLU A 482 -24.72 6.53 14.50
N LEU A 483 -23.79 6.39 15.45
CA LEU A 483 -22.36 6.38 15.18
C LEU A 483 -21.71 5.11 15.71
N THR A 484 -20.57 5.23 16.40
CA THR A 484 -19.83 4.07 16.90
C THR A 484 -20.65 3.34 17.95
N SER A 485 -20.76 2.02 17.78
CA SER A 485 -21.32 1.11 18.78
C SER A 485 -20.21 0.45 19.59
N TYR A 486 -20.45 0.26 20.88
CA TYR A 486 -19.49 -0.32 21.83
C TYR A 486 -20.08 -1.56 22.48
N LYS A 487 -19.26 -2.61 22.57
CA LYS A 487 -19.54 -3.79 23.39
C LYS A 487 -18.31 -4.09 24.22
N ALA A 488 -18.43 -4.05 25.54
CA ALA A 488 -17.29 -4.32 26.42
C ALA A 488 -17.69 -5.18 27.61
N ARG A 489 -16.73 -5.87 28.20
CA ARG A 489 -16.93 -6.70 29.39
C ARG A 489 -15.80 -6.51 30.38
N ARG A 490 -16.12 -6.35 31.66
CA ARG A 490 -15.17 -6.33 32.77
C ARG A 490 -15.15 -7.68 33.50
N ASP A 491 -14.03 -7.98 34.12
CA ASP A 491 -13.90 -9.02 35.11
C ASP A 491 -14.68 -8.60 36.37
N PRO A 492 -15.67 -9.39 36.83
CA PRO A 492 -16.46 -9.02 38.00
C PRO A 492 -15.67 -8.95 39.31
N LYS A 493 -14.52 -9.63 39.40
CA LYS A 493 -13.69 -9.70 40.60
C LYS A 493 -12.66 -8.58 40.65
N THR A 494 -12.02 -8.29 39.51
CA THR A 494 -10.92 -7.31 39.46
C THR A 494 -11.33 -5.97 38.88
N GLY A 495 -12.52 -5.86 38.27
CA GLY A 495 -12.96 -4.69 37.51
C GLY A 495 -12.20 -4.48 36.20
N ALA A 496 -11.18 -5.29 35.90
CA ALA A 496 -10.34 -5.14 34.72
C ALA A 496 -11.12 -5.48 33.44
N LEU A 497 -10.91 -4.72 32.36
CA LEU A 497 -11.57 -5.01 31.10
C LEU A 497 -11.06 -6.34 30.51
N LYS A 498 -11.98 -7.23 30.10
CA LYS A 498 -11.71 -8.48 29.38
C LYS A 498 -11.91 -8.37 27.87
N SER A 499 -12.88 -7.60 27.43
CA SER A 499 -13.12 -7.33 26.01
C SER A 499 -13.61 -5.91 25.80
N LEU A 500 -13.21 -5.31 24.67
CA LEU A 500 -13.82 -4.10 24.13
C LEU A 500 -13.80 -4.21 22.62
N GLU A 501 -14.99 -4.21 22.05
CA GLU A 501 -15.28 -4.20 20.63
C GLU A 501 -15.93 -2.86 20.28
N ILE A 502 -15.40 -2.22 19.25
CA ILE A 502 -15.97 -1.03 18.63
C ILE A 502 -16.41 -1.36 17.21
N GLU A 503 -17.57 -0.85 16.81
CA GLU A 503 -18.16 -1.07 15.50
C GLU A 503 -18.57 0.28 14.88
N SER A 504 -18.08 0.57 13.68
CA SER A 504 -18.43 1.79 12.94
C SER A 504 -19.88 1.75 12.44
N PRO A 505 -20.53 2.91 12.18
CA PRO A 505 -21.87 2.96 11.59
C PRO A 505 -21.91 2.40 10.16
N THR A 506 -23.12 2.12 9.67
CA THR A 506 -23.44 1.64 8.30
C THR A 506 -24.43 2.56 7.59
N GLY A 507 -24.48 2.51 6.26
CA GLY A 507 -25.67 2.92 5.53
C GLY A 507 -25.82 4.43 5.30
N LYS A 508 -27.07 4.90 5.39
CA LYS A 508 -27.53 6.26 5.05
C LYS A 508 -26.77 7.36 5.82
N ASP A 509 -26.35 7.06 7.05
CA ASP A 509 -25.68 7.99 7.95
C ASP A 509 -24.34 8.48 7.40
N VAL A 510 -23.61 7.59 6.73
CA VAL A 510 -22.30 7.91 6.14
C VAL A 510 -22.42 9.02 5.08
N SER A 511 -23.46 8.97 4.25
CA SER A 511 -23.71 10.00 3.23
C SER A 511 -24.17 11.34 3.83
N LEU A 512 -24.99 11.28 4.89
CA LEU A 512 -25.43 12.48 5.61
C LEU A 512 -24.24 13.18 6.28
N ILE A 513 -23.35 12.41 6.91
CA ILE A 513 -22.14 12.94 7.56
C ILE A 513 -21.21 13.55 6.52
N ALA A 514 -21.02 12.93 5.35
CA ALA A 514 -20.21 13.50 4.28
C ALA A 514 -20.67 14.91 3.87
N LYS A 515 -21.99 15.10 3.72
CA LYS A 515 -22.57 16.42 3.43
C LYS A 515 -22.38 17.40 4.58
N HIS A 516 -22.58 16.95 5.82
CA HIS A 516 -22.38 17.82 6.98
C HIS A 516 -20.92 18.25 7.14
N LEU A 517 -19.95 17.42 6.76
CA LEU A 517 -18.53 17.79 6.73
C LEU A 517 -18.23 18.93 5.76
N ASP A 518 -18.97 19.04 4.65
CA ASP A 518 -18.86 20.20 3.75
C ASP A 518 -19.28 21.50 4.44
N GLU A 519 -20.40 21.46 5.15
CA GLU A 519 -20.90 22.61 5.93
C GLU A 519 -19.90 23.04 6.99
N LEU A 520 -19.34 22.07 7.74
CA LEU A 520 -18.31 22.33 8.74
C LEU A 520 -17.02 22.85 8.13
N MET A 521 -16.61 22.34 6.97
CA MET A 521 -15.42 22.81 6.27
C MET A 521 -15.59 24.27 5.84
N GLN A 522 -16.72 24.63 5.25
CA GLN A 522 -17.02 26.02 4.87
C GLN A 522 -17.11 26.94 6.09
N ALA A 523 -17.72 26.48 7.17
CA ALA A 523 -17.80 27.22 8.43
C ALA A 523 -16.40 27.44 9.04
N ALA A 524 -15.52 26.44 9.01
CA ALA A 524 -14.14 26.57 9.46
C ALA A 524 -13.36 27.60 8.64
N LEU A 525 -13.48 27.56 7.30
CA LEU A 525 -12.82 28.50 6.40
C LEU A 525 -13.33 29.94 6.57
N SER A 526 -14.62 30.11 6.84
CA SER A 526 -15.29 31.41 6.96
C SER A 526 -15.37 31.95 8.40
N ALA A 527 -14.91 31.19 9.39
CA ALA A 527 -14.99 31.59 10.80
C ALA A 527 -14.33 32.96 11.04
N PRO A 528 -14.88 33.80 11.93
CA PRO A 528 -14.31 35.13 12.18
C PRO A 528 -13.03 35.09 13.02
N THR A 529 -12.80 34.01 13.79
CA THR A 529 -11.60 33.85 14.62
C THR A 529 -11.02 32.45 14.51
N ASN A 530 -9.73 32.30 14.83
CA ASN A 530 -9.07 30.99 14.87
C ASN A 530 -9.65 30.08 15.95
N ALA A 531 -10.13 30.64 17.08
CA ALA A 531 -10.79 29.85 18.11
C ALA A 531 -12.07 29.19 17.60
N ILE A 532 -12.91 29.94 16.87
CA ILE A 532 -14.13 29.40 16.25
C ILE A 532 -13.79 28.40 15.15
N ALA A 533 -12.78 28.69 14.33
CA ALA A 533 -12.31 27.73 13.33
C ALA A 533 -11.84 26.42 13.95
N ILE A 534 -11.04 26.47 15.03
CA ILE A 534 -10.54 25.29 15.74
C ILE A 534 -11.68 24.45 16.31
N ARG A 535 -12.76 25.08 16.78
CA ARG A 535 -13.98 24.35 17.16
C ARG A 535 -14.57 23.56 15.99
N TYR A 536 -14.75 24.16 14.81
CA TYR A 536 -15.23 23.42 13.63
C TYR A 536 -14.26 22.33 13.18
N LEU A 537 -12.94 22.58 13.27
CA LEU A 537 -11.91 21.57 13.02
C LEU A 537 -12.05 20.37 13.99
N ALA A 538 -12.38 20.63 15.26
CA ALA A 538 -12.65 19.59 16.24
C ALA A 538 -13.93 18.80 15.90
N GLU A 539 -15.01 19.49 15.55
CA GLU A 539 -16.28 18.86 15.15
C GLU A 539 -16.07 17.94 13.93
N MET A 540 -15.32 18.39 12.91
CA MET A 540 -14.95 17.54 11.77
C MET A 540 -14.13 16.31 12.18
N HIS A 541 -13.12 16.48 13.04
CA HIS A 541 -12.31 15.35 13.52
C HIS A 541 -13.19 14.32 14.24
N TRP A 542 -14.10 14.79 15.10
CA TRP A 542 -15.00 13.92 15.84
C TRP A 542 -15.90 13.12 14.91
N TRP A 543 -16.58 13.78 13.97
CA TRP A 543 -17.45 13.10 12.99
C TRP A 543 -16.68 12.07 12.16
N LEU A 544 -15.48 12.41 11.68
CA LEU A 544 -14.66 11.52 10.89
C LEU A 544 -14.17 10.30 11.69
N ALA A 545 -13.75 10.50 12.94
CA ALA A 545 -13.32 9.42 13.81
C ALA A 545 -14.49 8.47 14.15
N GLN A 546 -15.66 9.03 14.45
CA GLN A 546 -16.88 8.27 14.76
C GLN A 546 -17.41 7.49 13.55
N THR A 547 -17.31 8.04 12.34
CA THR A 547 -17.82 7.41 11.12
C THR A 547 -16.91 6.29 10.62
N CYS A 548 -15.60 6.40 10.85
CA CYS A 548 -14.58 5.51 10.29
C CYS A 548 -14.82 5.24 8.78
N PRO A 549 -14.68 6.26 7.90
CA PRO A 549 -15.12 6.15 6.52
C PRO A 549 -14.27 5.18 5.68
N ASN A 550 -13.06 4.82 6.09
CA ASN A 550 -12.28 3.79 5.40
C ASN A 550 -12.33 2.48 6.19
N LEU A 551 -12.32 1.34 5.48
CA LEU A 551 -12.17 0.03 6.14
C LEU A 551 -10.84 -0.10 6.89
N ARG A 552 -9.82 0.64 6.45
CA ARG A 552 -8.56 0.76 7.16
C ARG A 552 -7.94 2.13 6.96
N GLY A 553 -7.41 2.70 8.05
CA GLY A 553 -6.61 3.93 8.00
C GLY A 553 -7.37 5.24 8.19
N SER A 554 -8.67 5.21 8.52
CA SER A 554 -9.51 6.39 8.75
C SER A 554 -8.85 7.43 9.64
N ALA A 555 -8.30 7.04 10.80
CA ALA A 555 -7.65 7.96 11.74
C ALA A 555 -6.56 8.85 11.11
N ALA A 556 -5.73 8.28 10.23
CA ALA A 556 -4.66 9.04 9.60
C ALA A 556 -5.19 9.97 8.50
N VAL A 557 -6.24 9.56 7.80
CA VAL A 557 -6.93 10.40 6.80
C VAL A 557 -7.69 11.54 7.50
N SER A 558 -8.32 11.28 8.65
CA SER A 558 -8.99 12.30 9.49
C SER A 558 -8.02 13.37 9.97
N ASP A 559 -6.85 12.98 10.48
CA ASP A 559 -5.81 13.95 10.87
C ASP A 559 -5.37 14.82 9.69
N ALA A 560 -5.05 14.18 8.56
CA ALA A 560 -4.64 14.89 7.35
C ALA A 560 -5.75 15.81 6.83
N PHE A 561 -7.02 15.40 6.91
CA PHE A 561 -8.18 16.17 6.50
C PHE A 561 -8.27 17.45 7.30
N VAL A 562 -8.30 17.34 8.63
CA VAL A 562 -8.44 18.50 9.53
C VAL A 562 -7.24 19.44 9.41
N ARG A 563 -6.03 18.90 9.27
CA ARG A 563 -4.83 19.70 9.01
C ARG A 563 -4.88 20.41 7.67
N THR A 564 -5.49 19.80 6.64
CA THR A 564 -5.61 20.43 5.32
C THR A 564 -6.54 21.64 5.40
N VAL A 565 -7.68 21.51 6.08
CA VAL A 565 -8.61 22.63 6.30
C VAL A 565 -7.98 23.71 7.17
N ALA A 566 -7.26 23.34 8.23
CA ALA A 566 -6.52 24.28 9.07
C ALA A 566 -5.50 25.08 8.25
N GLN A 567 -4.71 24.38 7.42
CA GLN A 567 -3.69 25.00 6.58
C GLN A 567 -4.30 25.87 5.47
N ALA A 568 -5.43 25.47 4.90
CA ALA A 568 -6.17 26.28 3.93
C ALA A 568 -6.60 27.65 4.52
N ARG A 569 -6.93 27.67 5.81
CA ARG A 569 -7.22 28.89 6.57
C ARG A 569 -5.97 29.67 6.99
N GLY A 570 -4.79 29.05 6.97
CA GLY A 570 -3.55 29.62 7.50
C GLY A 570 -3.29 29.33 8.98
N ILE A 571 -4.00 28.36 9.57
CA ILE A 571 -3.75 27.87 10.92
C ILE A 571 -2.69 26.76 10.88
N LYS A 572 -1.64 26.91 11.67
CA LYS A 572 -0.65 25.86 11.91
C LYS A 572 -1.00 25.08 13.18
N LEU A 573 -1.52 23.86 13.02
CA LEU A 573 -1.77 22.96 14.14
C LEU A 573 -0.46 22.35 14.66
N GLY A 574 -0.31 22.28 15.98
CA GLY A 574 0.85 21.69 16.63
C GLY A 574 0.96 20.17 16.47
N GLU A 575 2.01 19.60 17.06
CA GLU A 575 2.12 18.14 17.24
C GLU A 575 1.05 17.64 18.20
N TRP A 576 0.51 16.45 17.93
CA TRP A 576 -0.40 15.79 18.86
C TRP A 576 0.31 15.32 20.14
N LYS A 577 -0.33 15.57 21.27
CA LYS A 577 -0.02 15.02 22.60
C LYS A 577 -0.75 13.69 22.85
N THR A 578 -1.86 13.45 22.15
CA THR A 578 -2.70 12.25 22.28
C THR A 578 -3.12 11.71 20.91
N ALA A 579 -3.80 10.56 20.88
CA ALA A 579 -4.47 10.00 19.71
C ALA A 579 -5.88 10.61 19.59
N PRO A 580 -6.09 11.64 18.75
CA PRO A 580 -7.36 12.38 18.71
C PRO A 580 -8.54 11.53 18.25
N ASP A 581 -8.32 10.53 17.40
CA ASP A 581 -9.34 9.57 16.99
C ASP A 581 -9.85 8.73 18.17
N LEU A 582 -8.95 8.28 19.05
CA LEU A 582 -9.34 7.57 20.27
C LEU A 582 -10.07 8.50 21.24
N GLU A 583 -9.61 9.75 21.42
CA GLU A 583 -10.36 10.72 22.22
C GLU A 583 -11.77 10.92 21.67
N ALA A 584 -11.92 11.07 20.35
CA ALA A 584 -13.19 11.27 19.69
C ALA A 584 -14.12 10.07 19.83
N ILE A 585 -13.60 8.86 19.62
CA ILE A 585 -14.36 7.62 19.71
C ILE A 585 -14.94 7.43 21.11
N PHE A 586 -14.27 7.89 22.17
CA PHE A 586 -14.76 7.66 23.53
C PHE A 586 -15.42 8.88 24.18
N SER A 587 -15.30 10.08 23.64
CA SER A 587 -15.96 11.27 24.21
C SER A 587 -17.16 11.73 23.38
N GLY A 588 -18.14 12.34 24.05
CA GLY A 588 -19.22 13.06 23.36
C GLY A 588 -18.68 14.30 22.65
N MET A 589 -19.37 14.75 21.59
CA MET A 589 -18.94 15.88 20.75
C MET A 589 -18.55 17.12 21.56
N LYS A 590 -19.41 17.53 22.52
CA LYS A 590 -19.15 18.73 23.35
C LYS A 590 -17.84 18.60 24.14
N THR A 591 -17.66 17.49 24.85
CA THR A 591 -16.45 17.22 25.65
C THR A 591 -15.21 17.15 24.76
N PHE A 592 -15.32 16.53 23.58
CA PHE A 592 -14.23 16.46 22.61
C PHE A 592 -13.80 17.85 22.13
N VAL A 593 -14.76 18.67 21.70
CA VAL A 593 -14.52 20.03 21.17
C VAL A 593 -13.88 20.93 22.23
N GLU A 594 -14.36 20.87 23.47
CA GLU A 594 -13.81 21.64 24.59
C GLU A 594 -12.35 21.23 24.91
N ALA A 595 -12.06 19.94 24.86
CA ALA A 595 -10.71 19.41 25.14
C ALA A 595 -9.74 19.55 23.94
N TYR A 596 -10.24 19.70 22.72
CA TYR A 596 -9.45 19.62 21.49
C TYR A 596 -8.21 20.54 21.45
N PRO A 597 -8.27 21.81 21.89
CA PRO A 597 -7.08 22.67 21.91
C PRO A 597 -5.95 22.13 22.81
N THR A 598 -6.29 21.33 23.83
CA THR A 598 -5.32 20.74 24.77
C THR A 598 -4.60 19.50 24.20
N PHE A 599 -5.06 19.01 23.05
CA PHE A 599 -4.48 17.83 22.40
C PHE A 599 -3.18 18.14 21.67
N PHE A 600 -2.76 19.39 21.58
CA PHE A 600 -1.53 19.82 20.92
C PHE A 600 -0.41 20.11 21.94
N LYS A 601 0.85 19.74 21.61
CA LYS A 601 2.03 20.00 22.47
C LYS A 601 2.39 21.49 22.59
N SER A 602 2.00 22.29 21.61
CA SER A 602 2.16 23.74 21.63
C SER A 602 0.84 24.35 21.16
N PRO A 603 0.32 25.40 21.82
CA PRO A 603 -0.87 26.09 21.35
C PRO A 603 -0.67 26.51 19.90
N SER A 604 -1.71 26.43 19.09
CA SER A 604 -1.72 26.97 17.73
C SER A 604 -1.39 28.45 17.78
N SER A 605 -0.13 28.81 17.55
CA SER A 605 0.33 30.20 17.51
C SER A 605 -0.13 30.81 16.18
N GLY A 606 -1.37 31.27 16.13
CA GLY A 606 -1.85 32.14 15.06
C GLY A 606 -1.65 33.59 15.48
N LYS A 607 -0.75 34.31 14.79
CA LYS A 607 -0.90 35.76 14.65
C LYS A 607 -2.05 36.05 13.69
#